data_AF-K2A579-F1
#
_entry.id   AF-K2A579-F1
#
_cell.length_a   1.000
_cell.length_b   1.000
_cell.length_c   1.000
_cell.angle_alpha   90.00
_cell.angle_beta   90.00
_cell.angle_gamma   90.00
#
_symmetry.space_group_name_H-M   'P 1'
#
loop_
_entity.id
_entity.type
_entity.pdbx_description
1 polymer ?
#
loop_
_entity_poly.entity_id
_entity_poly.type
_entity_poly.pdbx_seq_one_letter_code
_entity_poly.pdbx_strand_id
1 'polypeptide(L)'
;SVEMFFPEHFTTRSQDLPEAFHDAGQFYWGKPGSWLERKKIFDRHSKPIFIPRWRVQDIDTQEDWDRAQILAPTILNSERGF
;
A
#
# COMPACT_ATOMS: atom_id res chain seq x y z
N SER A 1 8.39 4.97 28.45
CA SER A 1 8.89 3.65 28.01
C SER A 1 8.70 3.55 26.51
N VAL A 2 9.50 2.72 25.83
CA VAL A 2 9.25 2.37 24.42
C VAL A 2 8.45 1.08 24.40
N GLU A 3 7.35 1.05 23.64
CA GLU A 3 6.39 -0.06 23.64
C GLU A 3 5.98 -0.41 22.20
N MET A 4 5.72 -1.70 21.96
CA MET A 4 5.21 -2.18 20.67
C MET A 4 3.69 -2.04 20.60
N PHE A 5 3.16 -1.77 19.40
CA PHE A 5 1.72 -1.80 19.14
C PHE A 5 1.10 -3.20 19.33
N PHE A 6 1.88 -4.27 19.08
CA PHE A 6 1.48 -5.67 19.26
C PHE A 6 2.48 -6.37 20.19
N PRO A 7 2.34 -6.21 21.52
CA PRO A 7 3.28 -6.77 22.50
C PRO A 7 3.43 -8.29 22.42
N GLU A 8 2.38 -9.01 22.01
CA GLU A 8 2.36 -10.47 21.87
C GLU A 8 3.37 -11.01 20.84
N HIS A 9 3.81 -10.17 19.89
CA HIS A 9 4.76 -10.52 18.85
C HIS A 9 6.19 -10.04 19.14
N PHE A 10 6.49 -9.63 20.38
CA PHE A 10 7.79 -9.06 20.76
C PHE A 10 9.00 -9.92 20.38
N THR A 11 8.87 -11.25 20.46
CA THR A 11 9.95 -12.20 20.10
C THR A 11 9.81 -12.77 18.69
N THR A 12 8.75 -12.42 17.96
CA THR A 12 8.49 -12.91 16.61
C THR A 12 9.21 -12.04 15.59
N ARG A 13 9.92 -12.66 14.64
CA ARG A 13 10.51 -11.92 13.53
C ARG A 13 9.42 -11.58 12.52
N SER A 14 9.46 -10.40 11.92
CA SER A 14 8.40 -9.96 10.99
C SER A 14 8.25 -10.87 9.77
N GLN A 15 9.33 -11.51 9.31
CA GLN A 15 9.29 -12.50 8.23
C GLN A 15 8.59 -13.82 8.60
N ASP A 16 8.41 -14.10 9.89
CA ASP A 16 7.69 -15.29 10.36
C ASP A 16 6.19 -15.00 10.58
N LEU A 17 5.77 -13.74 10.49
CA LEU A 17 4.36 -13.36 10.57
C LEU A 17 3.63 -13.70 9.26
N PRO A 18 2.30 -13.95 9.31
CA PRO A 18 1.51 -14.10 8.10
C PRO A 18 1.68 -12.90 7.16
N GLU A 19 1.73 -13.18 5.85
CA GLU A 19 1.73 -12.12 4.86
C GLU A 19 0.45 -11.28 4.99
N ALA A 20 0.64 -9.96 5.12
CA ALA A 20 -0.42 -9.00 5.26
C ALA A 20 -0.33 -7.96 4.14
N PHE A 21 -1.49 -7.60 3.59
CA PHE A 21 -1.62 -6.57 2.57
C PHE A 21 -2.18 -5.31 3.20
N HIS A 22 -1.69 -4.17 2.75
CA HIS A 22 -2.29 -2.87 3.00
C HIS A 22 -2.78 -2.30 1.67
N ASP A 23 -3.78 -1.44 1.75
CA ASP A 23 -4.25 -0.71 0.59
C ASP A 23 -3.19 0.31 0.14
N ALA A 24 -3.02 0.45 -1.18
CA ALA A 24 -2.02 1.35 -1.76
C ALA A 24 -2.56 2.76 -2.04
N GLY A 25 -3.85 3.04 -1.80
CA GLY A 25 -4.45 4.36 -1.99
C GLY A 25 -4.52 4.89 -3.44
N GLN A 26 -4.02 4.16 -4.44
CA GLN A 26 -3.85 4.67 -5.80
C GLN A 26 -5.16 4.80 -6.59
N PHE A 27 -5.85 3.69 -6.81
CA PHE A 27 -7.05 3.65 -7.63
C PHE A 27 -8.09 2.67 -7.06
N TYR A 28 -9.34 3.10 -7.11
CA TYR A 28 -10.49 2.22 -6.87
C TYR A 28 -11.42 2.28 -8.07
N TRP A 29 -11.69 1.12 -8.67
CA TRP A 29 -12.59 1.01 -9.81
C TRP A 29 -13.80 0.16 -9.45
N GLY A 30 -14.94 0.50 -10.03
CA GLY A 30 -16.21 -0.17 -9.76
C GLY A 30 -17.25 0.14 -10.82
N LYS A 31 -18.23 -0.74 -10.95
CA LYS A 31 -19.40 -0.50 -11.82
C LYS A 31 -20.16 0.73 -11.29
N PRO A 32 -20.80 1.54 -12.16
CA PRO A 32 -21.59 2.70 -11.73
C PRO A 32 -22.59 2.39 -10.61
N GLY A 33 -23.29 1.25 -10.70
CA GLY A 33 -24.22 0.81 -9.66
C GLY A 33 -23.59 0.63 -8.28
N SER A 34 -22.34 0.16 -8.19
CA SER A 34 -21.65 0.01 -6.90
C SER A 34 -21.43 1.35 -6.20
N TRP A 35 -21.16 2.41 -6.96
CA TRP A 35 -20.99 3.76 -6.43
C TRP A 35 -22.33 4.38 -6.02
N LEU A 36 -23.36 4.23 -6.87
CA LEU A 36 -24.71 4.72 -6.57
C LEU A 36 -25.31 4.06 -5.32
N GLU A 37 -25.07 2.76 -5.14
CA GLU A 37 -25.48 1.99 -3.97
C GLU A 37 -24.56 2.19 -2.75
N ARG A 38 -23.49 3.00 -2.87
CA ARG A 38 -22.50 3.26 -1.81
C ARG A 38 -21.93 1.98 -1.20
N LYS A 39 -21.62 0.99 -2.05
CA LYS A 39 -20.98 -0.25 -1.60
C LYS A 39 -19.62 0.05 -0.99
N LYS A 40 -19.28 -0.71 0.05
CA LYS A 40 -17.95 -0.65 0.68
C LYS A 40 -16.89 -1.08 -0.32
N ILE A 41 -15.81 -0.30 -0.40
CA ILE A 41 -14.67 -0.60 -1.28
C ILE A 41 -13.94 -1.87 -0.83
N PHE A 42 -13.80 -2.09 0.48
CA PHE A 42 -13.17 -3.28 1.05
C PHE A 42 -14.23 -4.24 1.58
N ASP A 43 -14.67 -5.16 0.72
CA ASP A 43 -15.64 -6.19 1.09
C ASP A 43 -15.47 -7.42 0.18
N ARG A 44 -16.23 -8.49 0.43
CA ARG A 44 -16.16 -9.79 -0.25
C ARG A 44 -16.36 -9.71 -1.77
N HIS A 45 -17.01 -8.66 -2.25
CA HIS A 45 -17.26 -8.44 -3.68
C HIS A 45 -16.11 -7.70 -4.39
N SER A 46 -15.10 -7.26 -3.65
CA SER A 46 -13.94 -6.55 -4.18
C SER A 46 -12.83 -7.52 -4.56
N LYS A 47 -11.98 -7.09 -5.50
CA LYS A 47 -10.79 -7.82 -5.93
C LYS A 47 -9.59 -6.88 -5.87
N PRO A 48 -8.56 -7.17 -5.05
CA PRO A 48 -7.35 -6.36 -5.03
C PRO A 48 -6.52 -6.63 -6.29
N ILE A 49 -5.79 -5.61 -6.73
CA ILE A 49 -4.72 -5.76 -7.71
C ILE A 49 -3.41 -5.65 -6.94
N PHE A 50 -2.64 -6.74 -6.90
CA PHE A 50 -1.34 -6.74 -6.25
C PHE A 50 -0.32 -6.00 -7.10
N ILE A 51 0.40 -5.07 -6.48
CA ILE A 51 1.49 -4.33 -7.09
C ILE A 51 2.77 -4.52 -6.26
N PRO A 52 3.95 -4.40 -6.88
CA PRO A 52 5.20 -4.45 -6.14
C PRO A 52 5.22 -3.37 -5.06
N ARG A 53 5.68 -3.71 -3.84
CA ARG A 53 5.70 -2.79 -2.69
C ARG A 53 6.44 -1.46 -2.98
N TRP A 54 7.47 -1.49 -3.81
CA TRP A 54 8.24 -0.29 -4.18
C TRP A 54 7.49 0.68 -5.09
N ARG A 55 6.32 0.30 -5.64
CA ARG A 55 5.42 1.20 -6.38
C ARG A 55 4.40 1.92 -5.49
N VAL A 56 4.44 1.69 -4.18
CA VAL A 56 3.52 2.33 -3.22
C VAL A 56 4.28 3.39 -2.43
N GLN A 57 3.82 4.62 -2.53
CA GLN A 57 4.31 5.76 -1.76
C GLN A 57 3.18 6.79 -1.62
N ASP A 58 2.54 6.82 -0.45
CA ASP A 58 1.64 7.91 -0.09
C ASP A 58 2.46 9.16 0.23
N ILE A 59 1.89 10.34 -0.05
CA ILE A 59 2.51 11.64 0.21
C ILE A 59 1.59 12.40 1.15
N ASP A 60 1.78 12.17 2.45
CA ASP A 60 1.04 12.87 3.50
C ASP A 60 1.89 13.97 4.14
N THR A 61 3.22 13.82 4.10
CA THR A 61 4.18 14.73 4.72
C THR A 61 5.28 15.18 3.74
N GLN A 62 6.05 16.20 4.15
CA GLN A 62 7.22 16.64 3.38
C GLN A 62 8.30 15.54 3.28
N GLU A 63 8.47 14.73 4.33
CA GLU A 63 9.43 13.62 4.33
C GLU A 63 9.06 12.57 3.28
N ASP A 64 7.76 12.27 3.12
CA ASP A 64 7.27 11.36 2.09
C ASP A 64 7.56 11.88 0.68
N TRP A 65 7.37 13.19 0.48
CA TRP A 65 7.68 13.84 -0.79
C TRP A 65 9.17 13.76 -1.12
N ASP A 66 10.04 14.12 -0.16
CA ASP A 66 11.49 14.10 -0.35
C ASP A 66 11.96 12.68 -0.69
N ARG A 67 11.40 11.67 -0.01
CA ARG A 67 11.63 10.26 -0.31
C ARG A 67 11.16 9.89 -1.72
N ALA A 68 9.97 10.32 -2.13
CA ALA A 68 9.45 10.07 -3.47
C ALA A 68 10.35 10.67 -4.56
N GLN A 69 10.87 11.88 -4.34
CA GLN A 69 11.80 12.55 -5.26
C GLN A 69 13.11 11.78 -5.45
N ILE A 70 13.61 11.11 -4.40
CA ILE A 70 14.82 10.27 -4.48
C ILE A 70 14.54 8.99 -5.26
N LEU A 71 13.40 8.35 -5.01
CA LEU A 71 13.06 7.04 -5.58
C LEU A 71 12.57 7.12 -7.03
N ALA A 72 11.74 8.12 -7.35
CA ALA A 72 11.05 8.21 -8.63
C ALA A 72 12.00 8.18 -9.85
N PRO A 73 13.14 8.89 -9.89
CA PRO A 73 14.05 8.82 -11.03
C PRO A 73 14.59 7.41 -11.28
N THR A 74 14.94 6.68 -10.21
CA THR A 74 15.46 5.31 -10.33
C THR A 74 14.37 4.37 -10.83
N ILE A 75 13.19 4.45 -10.22
CA ILE A 75 12.05 3.58 -10.57
C ILE A 75 11.60 3.84 -12.01
N LEU A 76 11.33 5.09 -12.37
CA LEU A 76 10.77 5.44 -13.68
C LEU A 76 11.76 5.25 -14.83
N ASN A 77 13.08 5.33 -14.58
CA ASN A 77 14.09 5.06 -15.61
C ASN A 77 14.35 3.56 -15.79
N SER A 78 14.17 2.74 -14.74
CA SER A 78 14.28 1.28 -14.84
C SER A 78 13.19 0.66 -15.71
N GLU A 79 12.06 1.35 -15.88
CA GLU A 79 10.92 0.91 -16.67
C GLU A 79 10.98 1.35 -18.14
N ARG A 80 11.92 2.21 -18.54
CA ARG A 80 12.11 2.64 -19.95
C ARG A 80 12.88 1.63 -20.82
N GLY A 81 13.19 0.45 -20.28
CA GLY A 81 13.96 -0.61 -20.95
C GLY A 81 13.10 -1.68 -21.65
N PHE A 82 11.79 -1.51 -21.73
CA PHE A 82 10.86 -2.38 -22.47
C PHE A 82 10.14 -1.60 -23.57
#